data_AF-A0A6J1AA95-F1
#
_entry.id   AF-A0A6J1AA95-F1
#
_cell.length_a   1.000
_cell.length_b   1.000
_cell.length_c   1.000
_cell.angle_alpha   90.00
_cell.angle_beta   90.00
_cell.angle_gamma   90.00
#
_symmetry.space_group_name_H-M   'P 1'
#
loop_
_entity.id
_entity.type
_entity.pdbx_description
1 polymer ?
#
loop_
_entity_poly.entity_id
_entity_poly.type
_entity_poly.pdbx_seq_one_letter_code
_entity_poly.pdbx_strand_id
1 'polypeptide(L)'
;FGYGSLIWKAGFNYDDRLVGFIKDYRRVFYQGSTDHRGTPEYPGRTVTLEPADGEVCWGAAYKISKKEDKENAIMHLEVREKQYDKKAYLDFFTDPTATTPAISGVMVYIASPDKKLNKNYLGPASFEEIAKYVNSIYGL
;
A
#
# COMPACT_ATOMS: atom_id res chain seq x y z
N PHE A 1 -5.20 2.01 -6.37
CA PHE A 1 -3.84 1.52 -6.65
C PHE A 1 -3.38 0.67 -5.47
N GLY A 2 -2.97 -0.56 -5.75
CA GLY A 2 -2.40 -1.48 -4.77
C GLY A 2 -0.91 -1.66 -5.01
N TYR A 3 -0.10 -1.47 -3.97
CA TYR A 3 1.36 -1.61 -4.01
C TYR A 3 1.89 -2.69 -3.05
N GLY A 4 1.01 -3.35 -2.30
CA GLY A 4 1.32 -4.42 -1.35
C GLY A 4 0.44 -5.65 -1.56
N SER A 5 -0.20 -6.12 -0.49
CA SER A 5 -1.03 -7.33 -0.50
C SER A 5 -2.16 -7.31 -1.54
N LEU A 6 -2.67 -6.13 -1.88
CA LEU A 6 -3.70 -5.93 -2.91
C LEU A 6 -3.27 -6.42 -4.30
N ILE A 7 -1.97 -6.40 -4.63
CA ILE A 7 -1.46 -6.87 -5.93
C ILE A 7 -1.81 -8.35 -6.16
N TRP A 8 -1.73 -9.16 -5.10
CA TRP A 8 -1.94 -10.61 -5.13
C TRP A 8 -3.36 -11.02 -4.71
N LYS A 9 -3.96 -10.29 -3.77
CA LYS A 9 -5.28 -10.58 -3.22
C LYS A 9 -6.08 -9.29 -3.13
N ALA A 10 -6.86 -8.99 -4.16
CA ALA A 10 -7.73 -7.81 -4.18
C ALA A 10 -8.79 -7.87 -3.07
N GLY A 11 -9.54 -8.98 -3.00
CA GLY A 11 -10.58 -9.19 -1.97
C GLY A 11 -11.91 -8.49 -2.25
N PHE A 12 -12.08 -7.93 -3.45
CA PHE A 12 -13.30 -7.27 -3.93
C PHE A 12 -13.46 -7.51 -5.43
N ASN A 13 -14.67 -7.26 -5.95
CA ASN A 13 -14.97 -7.34 -7.37
C ASN A 13 -14.43 -6.11 -8.12
N TYR A 14 -13.87 -6.32 -9.31
CA TYR A 14 -13.38 -5.27 -10.18
C TYR A 14 -13.60 -5.66 -11.65
N ASP A 15 -13.78 -4.67 -12.51
CA ASP A 15 -14.00 -4.87 -13.95
C ASP A 15 -12.69 -5.12 -14.69
N ASP A 16 -11.63 -4.41 -14.28
CA ASP A 16 -10.34 -4.45 -14.96
C ASP A 16 -9.18 -4.19 -13.99
N ARG A 17 -8.00 -4.72 -14.33
CA ARG A 17 -6.76 -4.59 -13.56
C ARG A 17 -5.61 -4.25 -14.49
N LEU A 18 -4.98 -3.11 -14.25
CA LEU A 18 -3.85 -2.61 -15.03
C LEU A 18 -2.58 -2.60 -14.18
N VAL A 19 -1.50 -3.22 -14.66
CA VAL A 19 -0.18 -3.18 -14.01
C VAL A 19 0.58 -1.95 -14.50
N GLY A 20 1.25 -1.27 -13.58
CA GLY A 20 1.93 0.00 -13.85
C GLY A 20 2.50 0.57 -12.57
N PHE A 21 2.71 1.89 -12.53
CA PHE A 21 3.40 2.54 -11.42
C PHE A 21 2.86 3.94 -11.15
N ILE A 22 3.15 4.43 -9.94
CA ILE A 22 3.05 5.83 -9.55
C ILE A 22 4.47 6.43 -9.48
N LYS A 23 4.58 7.73 -9.70
CA LYS A 23 5.85 8.49 -9.62
C LYS A 23 5.98 9.19 -8.26
N ASP A 24 7.21 9.55 -7.90
CA ASP A 24 7.59 10.33 -6.72
C ASP A 24 7.27 9.66 -5.38
N TYR A 25 7.18 8.33 -5.40
CA TYR A 25 7.01 7.50 -4.21
C TYR A 25 7.86 6.24 -4.32
N ARG A 26 8.40 5.83 -3.16
CA ARG A 26 9.03 4.53 -2.98
C ARG A 26 8.28 3.67 -1.98
N ARG A 27 8.39 2.35 -2.15
CA ARG A 27 7.77 1.36 -1.26
C ARG A 27 8.73 0.97 -0.16
N VAL A 28 8.32 1.13 1.09
CA VAL A 28 9.15 0.89 2.29
C VAL A 28 8.43 0.02 3.31
N PHE A 29 9.17 -0.76 4.12
CA PHE A 29 8.64 -1.64 5.17
C PHE A 29 8.59 -0.95 6.55
N TYR A 30 8.02 0.27 6.58
CA TYR A 30 8.04 1.12 7.78
C TYR A 30 6.73 1.08 8.57
N GLN A 31 5.72 0.37 8.05
CA GLN A 31 4.44 0.22 8.72
C GLN A 31 4.44 -1.00 9.62
N GLY A 32 4.00 -0.85 10.86
CA GLY A 32 3.75 -1.95 11.79
C GLY A 32 2.42 -2.63 11.49
N SER A 33 2.39 -3.95 11.56
CA SER A 33 1.17 -4.76 11.56
C SER A 33 1.15 -5.63 12.81
N THR A 34 0.13 -5.41 13.62
CA THR A 34 -0.10 -6.08 14.91
C THR A 34 -1.18 -7.15 14.86
N ASP A 35 -1.85 -7.30 13.71
CA ASP A 35 -3.02 -8.15 13.52
C ASP A 35 -2.89 -9.16 12.37
N HIS A 36 -2.02 -8.89 11.39
CA HIS A 36 -1.81 -9.79 10.24
C HIS A 36 -0.43 -10.46 10.24
N ARG A 37 0.62 -9.71 10.59
CA ARG A 37 2.02 -10.15 10.43
C ARG A 37 2.84 -10.05 11.71
N GLY A 38 2.21 -9.88 12.86
CA GLY A 38 2.86 -9.81 14.17
C GLY A 38 1.83 -9.75 15.29
N THR A 39 2.28 -9.41 16.49
CA THR A 39 1.42 -9.18 17.67
C THR A 39 1.54 -7.73 18.13
N PRO A 40 0.68 -7.25 19.05
CA PRO A 40 0.85 -5.93 19.65
C PRO A 40 2.22 -5.72 20.31
N GLU A 41 2.78 -6.78 20.93
CA GLU A 41 4.09 -6.76 21.60
C GLU A 41 5.25 -6.84 20.61
N TYR A 42 5.05 -7.56 19.50
CA TYR A 42 6.03 -7.76 18.43
C TYR A 42 5.41 -7.50 17.06
N PRO A 43 5.22 -6.22 16.68
CA PRO A 43 4.60 -5.87 15.41
C PRO A 43 5.47 -6.33 14.24
N GLY A 44 4.85 -6.98 13.27
CA GLY A 44 5.49 -7.27 11.98
C GLY A 44 5.63 -6.00 11.16
N ARG A 45 6.49 -6.02 10.14
CA ARG A 45 6.61 -4.90 9.19
C ARG A 45 5.85 -5.19 7.90
N THR A 46 5.02 -4.24 7.49
CA THR A 46 4.29 -4.21 6.21
C THR A 46 4.71 -3.00 5.39
N VAL A 47 4.34 -3.01 4.11
CA VAL A 47 4.72 -1.96 3.17
C VAL A 47 3.84 -0.71 3.33
N THR A 48 4.43 0.47 3.20
CA THR A 48 3.74 1.75 2.97
C THR A 48 4.47 2.52 1.86
N LEU A 49 3.96 3.69 1.50
CA LEU A 49 4.58 4.61 0.54
C LEU A 49 5.22 5.80 1.25
N GLU A 50 6.45 6.11 0.86
CA GLU A 50 7.18 7.29 1.29
C GLU A 50 7.44 8.20 0.08
N PRO A 51 7.23 9.52 0.19
CA PRO A 51 7.61 10.46 -0.86
C PRO A 51 9.10 10.32 -1.20
N ALA A 52 9.41 10.22 -2.48
CA ALA A 52 10.78 10.08 -2.97
C ALA A 52 10.85 10.58 -4.42
N ASP A 53 11.27 11.84 -4.58
CA ASP A 53 11.31 12.53 -5.88
C ASP A 53 12.11 11.73 -6.91
N GLY A 54 11.51 11.53 -8.09
CA GLY A 54 12.14 10.79 -9.19
C GLY A 54 12.13 9.26 -9.05
N GLU A 55 11.70 8.71 -7.91
CA GLU A 55 11.48 7.27 -7.77
C GLU A 55 10.10 6.86 -8.31
N VAL A 56 9.93 5.55 -8.52
CA VAL A 56 8.66 4.96 -8.95
C VAL A 56 8.28 3.78 -8.08
N CYS A 57 6.99 3.64 -7.81
CA CYS A 57 6.44 2.47 -7.14
C CYS A 57 5.54 1.68 -8.08
N TRP A 58 5.98 0.47 -8.43
CA TRP A 58 5.20 -0.48 -9.22
C TRP A 58 4.08 -1.15 -8.41
N GLY A 59 2.96 -1.38 -9.06
CA GLY A 59 1.77 -2.00 -8.48
C GLY A 59 0.69 -2.26 -9.52
N ALA A 60 -0.56 -2.20 -9.09
CA ALA A 60 -1.73 -2.37 -9.96
C ALA A 60 -2.86 -1.38 -9.65
N ALA A 61 -3.50 -0.86 -10.69
CA ALA A 61 -4.74 -0.11 -10.61
C ALA A 61 -5.93 -1.05 -10.88
N TYR A 62 -7.04 -0.84 -10.17
CA TYR A 62 -8.25 -1.65 -10.28
C TYR A 62 -9.41 -0.73 -10.66
N LYS A 63 -10.10 -1.04 -11.75
CA LYS A 63 -11.30 -0.33 -12.19
C LYS A 63 -12.52 -1.01 -11.60
N ILE A 64 -13.39 -0.22 -10.98
CA ILE A 64 -14.67 -0.68 -10.45
C ILE A 64 -15.70 0.32 -10.95
N SER A 65 -16.70 -0.12 -11.70
CA SER A 65 -17.68 0.75 -12.36
C SER A 65 -19.02 0.71 -11.66
N LYS A 66 -19.47 -0.49 -11.25
CA LYS A 66 -20.74 -0.69 -10.55
C LYS A 66 -20.69 -0.03 -9.16
N LYS A 67 -21.75 0.72 -8.83
CA LYS A 67 -21.83 1.47 -7.57
C LYS A 67 -21.76 0.56 -6.35
N GLU A 68 -22.50 -0.54 -6.36
CA GLU A 68 -22.51 -1.53 -5.28
C GLU A 68 -21.12 -2.16 -5.07
N ASP A 69 -20.43 -2.56 -6.15
CA ASP A 69 -19.07 -3.10 -6.04
C ASP A 69 -18.08 -2.05 -5.51
N LYS A 70 -18.24 -0.76 -5.88
CA LYS A 70 -17.42 0.33 -5.31
C LYS A 70 -17.65 0.46 -3.80
N GLU A 71 -18.91 0.49 -3.36
CA GLU A 71 -19.27 0.61 -1.95
C GLU A 71 -18.71 -0.59 -1.16
N ASN A 72 -18.90 -1.80 -1.66
CA ASN A 72 -18.35 -3.03 -1.07
C ASN A 72 -16.81 -3.01 -1.02
N ALA A 73 -16.14 -2.56 -2.09
CA ALA A 73 -14.69 -2.46 -2.13
C ALA A 73 -14.16 -1.43 -1.12
N ILE A 74 -14.79 -0.25 -1.02
CA ILE A 74 -14.42 0.76 -0.02
C ILE A 74 -14.63 0.21 1.39
N MET A 75 -15.78 -0.39 1.69
CA MET A 75 -16.04 -0.99 3.01
C MET A 75 -15.01 -2.07 3.35
N HIS A 76 -14.68 -2.95 2.40
CA HIS A 76 -13.63 -3.96 2.59
C HIS A 76 -12.27 -3.32 2.89
N LEU A 77 -11.90 -2.28 2.12
CA LEU A 77 -10.63 -1.58 2.27
C LEU A 77 -10.54 -0.78 3.58
N GLU A 78 -11.62 -0.18 4.07
CA GLU A 78 -11.64 0.49 5.37
C GLU A 78 -11.31 -0.46 6.53
N VAL A 79 -11.78 -1.71 6.46
CA VAL A 79 -11.46 -2.73 7.47
C VAL A 79 -10.01 -3.22 7.31
N ARG A 80 -9.62 -3.52 6.07
CA ARG A 80 -8.33 -4.14 5.76
C ARG A 80 -7.16 -3.19 5.96
N GLU A 81 -7.31 -1.94 5.54
CA GLU A 81 -6.28 -0.91 5.60
C GLU A 81 -6.53 0.06 6.78
N LYS A 82 -7.31 -0.35 7.80
CA LYS A 82 -7.64 0.45 9.00
C LYS A 82 -6.44 1.04 9.75
N GLN A 83 -5.24 0.50 9.53
CA GLN A 83 -3.99 0.94 10.14
C GLN A 83 -3.25 1.99 9.30
N TYR A 84 -3.78 2.36 8.14
CA TYR A 84 -3.30 3.43 7.26
C TYR A 84 -4.15 4.67 7.51
N ASP A 85 -3.51 5.82 7.62
CA ASP A 85 -4.11 7.08 8.09
C ASP A 85 -4.41 8.06 6.95
N LYS A 86 -3.95 7.79 5.73
CA LYS A 86 -4.10 8.70 4.59
C LYS A 86 -4.68 8.02 3.36
N LYS A 87 -5.63 8.70 2.70
CA LYS A 87 -6.01 8.43 1.31
C LYS A 87 -5.41 9.51 0.41
N ALA A 88 -4.75 9.12 -0.67
CA ALA A 88 -4.27 10.03 -1.70
C ALA A 88 -4.85 9.62 -3.07
N TYR A 89 -4.82 10.56 -4.01
CA TYR A 89 -5.22 10.36 -5.39
C TYR A 89 -4.03 10.74 -6.26
N LEU A 90 -3.46 9.76 -6.93
CA LEU A 90 -2.20 9.91 -7.66
C LEU A 90 -2.40 9.60 -9.14
N ASP A 91 -1.52 10.11 -9.97
CA ASP A 91 -1.45 9.75 -11.37
C ASP A 91 -0.75 8.40 -11.56
N PHE A 92 -1.30 7.58 -12.43
CA PHE A 92 -0.83 6.22 -12.71
C PHE A 92 -0.37 6.08 -14.16
N PHE A 93 0.78 5.44 -14.33
CA PHE A 93 1.47 5.30 -15.60
C PHE A 93 1.72 3.82 -15.91
N THR A 94 1.73 3.48 -17.19
CA THR A 94 2.06 2.13 -17.68
C THR A 94 3.34 2.10 -18.51
N ASP A 95 3.87 3.27 -18.88
CA ASP A 95 5.07 3.44 -19.68
C ASP A 95 6.03 4.41 -18.95
N PRO A 96 7.27 4.01 -18.63
CA PRO A 96 8.29 4.86 -18.01
C PRO A 96 8.60 6.15 -18.79
N THR A 97 8.40 6.15 -20.10
CA THR A 97 8.66 7.29 -20.99
C THR A 97 7.46 8.23 -21.13
N ALA A 98 6.29 7.84 -20.62
CA ALA A 98 5.09 8.64 -20.76
C ALA A 98 5.15 9.93 -19.94
N THR A 99 4.79 11.03 -20.61
CA THR A 99 4.62 12.36 -20.01
C THR A 99 3.19 12.58 -19.50
N THR A 100 2.23 11.79 -19.97
CA THR A 100 0.83 11.83 -19.54
C THR A 100 0.43 10.55 -18.82
N PRO A 101 -0.39 10.61 -17.75
CA PRO A 101 -0.84 9.42 -17.05
C PRO A 101 -1.79 8.58 -17.91
N ALA A 102 -1.71 7.26 -17.75
CA ALA A 102 -2.69 6.34 -18.31
C ALA A 102 -4.04 6.48 -17.57
N ILE A 103 -3.99 6.74 -16.26
CA ILE A 103 -5.16 6.99 -15.41
C ILE A 103 -4.80 8.08 -14.40
N SER A 104 -5.60 9.14 -14.35
CA SER A 104 -5.45 10.18 -13.33
C SER A 104 -6.26 9.90 -12.08
N GLY A 105 -5.74 10.31 -10.93
CA GLY A 105 -6.46 10.28 -9.66
C GLY A 105 -6.83 8.88 -9.16
N VAL A 106 -5.92 7.90 -9.29
CA VAL A 106 -6.13 6.59 -8.67
C VAL A 106 -6.05 6.71 -7.14
N MET A 107 -7.07 6.23 -6.45
CA MET A 107 -7.08 6.24 -4.98
C MET A 107 -6.04 5.26 -4.42
N VAL A 108 -5.30 5.67 -3.39
CA VAL A 108 -4.30 4.87 -2.69
C VAL A 108 -4.36 5.12 -1.19
N TYR A 109 -4.22 4.06 -0.39
CA TYR A 109 -4.04 4.16 1.06
C TYR A 109 -2.55 4.28 1.38
N ILE A 110 -2.16 5.19 2.28
CA ILE A 110 -0.77 5.44 2.69
C ILE A 110 -0.75 5.52 4.21
N ALA A 111 0.22 4.84 4.83
CA ALA A 111 0.50 4.99 6.25
C ALA A 111 1.64 6.00 6.39
N SER A 112 1.32 7.18 6.93
CA SER A 112 2.20 8.34 7.01
C SER A 112 3.23 8.18 8.15
N PRO A 113 4.33 8.96 8.13
CA PRO A 113 5.28 8.99 9.23
C PRO A 113 4.80 9.80 10.45
N ASP A 114 3.59 10.38 10.42
CA ASP A 114 3.04 11.14 11.54
C ASP A 114 2.63 10.19 12.67
N LYS A 115 3.47 10.06 13.70
CA LYS A 115 3.23 9.19 14.86
C LYS A 115 1.98 9.55 15.67
N LYS A 116 1.42 10.76 15.51
CA LYS A 116 0.16 11.12 16.18
C LYS A 116 -1.04 10.48 15.49
N LEU A 117 -1.01 10.41 14.16
CA LEU A 117 -2.08 9.85 13.32
C LEU A 117 -1.88 8.35 13.09
N ASN A 118 -0.65 7.96 12.76
CA ASN A 118 -0.23 6.58 12.55
C ASN A 118 0.60 6.05 13.74
N LYS A 119 -0.11 5.52 14.74
CA LYS A 119 0.51 4.90 15.92
C LYS A 119 1.35 3.66 15.60
N ASN A 120 1.17 3.08 14.41
CA ASN A 120 1.86 1.88 13.96
C ASN A 120 3.10 2.20 13.10
N TYR A 121 3.49 3.46 12.94
CA TYR A 121 4.70 3.81 12.20
C TYR A 121 5.97 3.36 12.95
N LEU A 122 6.68 2.39 12.39
CA LEU A 122 7.93 1.83 12.91
C LEU A 122 9.18 2.52 12.35
N GLY A 123 9.02 3.29 11.26
CA GLY A 123 10.09 4.05 10.62
C GLY A 123 11.17 3.20 9.94
N PRO A 124 12.23 3.86 9.46
CA PRO A 124 13.36 3.21 8.82
C PRO A 124 14.00 2.13 9.68
N ALA A 125 14.42 1.06 9.03
CA ALA A 125 15.21 -0.01 9.62
C ALA A 125 16.21 -0.52 8.57
N SER A 126 17.34 -1.04 9.02
CA SER A 126 18.29 -1.69 8.14
C SER A 126 17.65 -2.90 7.45
N PHE A 127 18.19 -3.27 6.29
CA PHE A 127 17.73 -4.47 5.58
C PHE A 127 17.85 -5.72 6.47
N GLU A 128 18.91 -5.81 7.27
CA GLU A 128 19.15 -6.92 8.19
C GLU A 128 18.10 -6.99 9.31
N GLU A 129 17.71 -5.85 9.88
CA GLU A 129 16.62 -5.80 10.85
C GLU A 129 15.30 -6.25 10.20
N ILE A 130 14.95 -5.69 9.04
CA ILE A 130 13.72 -6.05 8.31
C ILE A 130 13.72 -7.55 7.96
N ALA A 131 14.84 -8.09 7.48
CA ALA A 131 14.97 -9.51 7.12
C ALA A 131 14.84 -10.44 8.34
N LYS A 132 15.43 -10.07 9.48
CA LYS A 132 15.25 -10.81 10.75
C LYS A 132 13.79 -10.87 11.16
N TYR A 133 13.05 -9.76 11.01
CA TYR A 133 11.61 -9.74 11.29
C TYR A 133 10.80 -10.62 10.35
N VAL A 134 11.10 -10.63 9.05
CA VAL A 134 10.40 -11.50 8.09
C VAL A 134 10.63 -12.98 8.42
N ASN A 135 11.85 -13.37 8.80
CA ASN A 135 12.18 -14.76 9.13
C ASN A 135 11.60 -15.22 10.47
N SER A 136 11.48 -14.34 11.48
CA SER A 136 10.91 -14.71 12.78
C SER A 136 9.41 -14.98 12.76
N ILE A 137 8.67 -14.45 11.77
CA ILE A 137 7.22 -14.64 11.62
C ILE A 137 6.88 -16.08 11.15
N TYR A 138 7.82 -16.78 10.52
CA TYR A 138 7.66 -18.17 10.10
C TYR A 138 8.17 -19.20 11.13
N GLY A 139 8.71 -18.73 12.25
CA GLY A 139 9.31 -19.56 13.31
C GLY A 139 8.43 -19.80 14.53
N LEU A 140 7.13 -19.49 14.46
CA LEU A 140 6.11 -19.79 15.48
C LEU A 140 5.06 -20.74 14.93
#